data_AF-A0A655XZX2-F1
#
_entry.id   AF-A0A655XZX2-F1
#
_cell.length_a   1.000
_cell.length_b   1.000
_cell.length_c   1.000
_cell.angle_alpha   90.00
_cell.angle_beta   90.00
_cell.angle_gamma   90.00
#
_symmetry.space_group_name_H-M   'P 1'
#
loop_
_entity.id
_entity.type
_entity.pdbx_description
1 polymer ?
#
loop_
_entity_poly.entity_id
_entity_poly.type
_entity_poly.pdbx_seq_one_letter_code
_entity_poly.pdbx_strand_id
1 'polypeptide(L)'
;MLETIAKLFERRVTSPGSLATSTIGTAFMGNVFGSAMYVSLILTPKICAKNYDRLGYQRKNLSRNAEFGGTLTSGMVPWSDNGIYMASILGVATLSYAPFMWLSFVCILVTIITSYCGWFVDKCEPTQAMNEQEVTAEEIQKAPASA
;
A
#
# COMPACT_ATOMS: atom_id res chain seq x y z
N MET A 1 -16.52 -18.02 -16.32
CA MET A 1 -15.45 -17.33 -17.08
C MET A 1 -14.86 -16.18 -16.26
N LEU A 2 -15.59 -15.09 -15.99
CA LEU A 2 -15.10 -13.97 -15.16
C LEU A 2 -14.77 -14.38 -13.72
N GLU A 3 -15.63 -15.15 -13.06
CA GLU A 3 -15.33 -15.71 -11.73
C GLU A 3 -14.12 -16.65 -11.73
N THR A 4 -13.87 -17.34 -12.84
CA THR A 4 -12.74 -18.27 -12.96
C THR A 4 -11.42 -17.50 -13.07
N ILE A 5 -11.42 -16.37 -13.78
CA ILE A 5 -10.28 -15.46 -13.87
C ILE A 5 -10.06 -14.74 -12.53
N ALA A 6 -11.14 -14.29 -11.87
CA ALA A 6 -11.09 -13.72 -10.53
C ALA A 6 -10.52 -14.72 -9.51
N LYS A 7 -11.00 -15.97 -9.51
CA LYS A 7 -10.46 -17.06 -8.67
C LYS A 7 -9.00 -17.39 -8.99
N LEU A 8 -8.57 -17.29 -10.25
CA LEU A 8 -7.16 -17.48 -10.63
C LEU A 8 -6.27 -16.35 -10.10
N PHE A 9 -6.77 -15.12 -10.12
CA PHE A 9 -6.12 -13.95 -9.54
C PHE A 9 -6.06 -14.05 -8.01
N GLU A 10 -7.16 -14.47 -7.37
CA GLU A 10 -7.20 -14.72 -5.93
C GLU A 10 -6.23 -15.82 -5.51
N ARG A 11 -6.08 -16.89 -6.30
CA ARG A 11 -5.15 -17.99 -6.01
C ARG A 11 -3.69 -17.53 -6.01
N ARG A 12 -3.35 -16.53 -6.84
CA ARG A 12 -2.01 -15.93 -6.91
C ARG A 12 -1.74 -14.97 -5.74
N VAL A 13 -2.78 -14.37 -5.17
CA VAL A 13 -2.72 -13.51 -3.97
C VAL A 13 -3.03 -14.30 -2.69
N THR A 14 -2.51 -15.52 -2.56
CA THR A 14 -2.58 -16.30 -1.31
C THR A 14 -1.29 -16.26 -0.50
N SER A 15 -0.18 -15.89 -1.14
CA SER A 15 1.13 -15.78 -0.50
C SER A 15 1.34 -14.37 0.08
N PRO A 16 1.90 -14.24 1.29
CA PRO A 16 2.24 -12.94 1.88
C PRO A 16 3.19 -12.11 1.02
N GLY A 17 4.04 -12.76 0.21
CA GLY A 17 4.88 -12.09 -0.78
C GLY A 17 4.07 -11.36 -1.86
N SER A 18 3.03 -12.00 -2.40
CA SER A 18 2.18 -11.38 -3.43
C SER A 18 1.39 -10.19 -2.89
N LEU A 19 0.98 -10.26 -1.62
CA LEU A 19 0.26 -9.18 -0.94
C LEU A 19 1.16 -7.98 -0.67
N ALA A 20 2.40 -8.22 -0.23
CA ALA A 20 3.40 -7.16 -0.05
C ALA A 20 3.75 -6.49 -1.38
N THR A 21 4.00 -7.27 -2.44
CA THR A 21 4.30 -6.72 -3.77
C THR A 21 3.15 -5.91 -4.36
N SER A 22 1.90 -6.36 -4.18
CA SER A 22 0.74 -5.61 -4.67
C SER A 22 0.57 -4.30 -3.90
N THR A 23 0.74 -4.32 -2.58
CA THR A 23 0.68 -3.11 -1.74
C THR A 23 1.75 -2.09 -2.14
N ILE A 24 2.99 -2.53 -2.28
CA ILE A 24 4.11 -1.68 -2.69
C ILE A 24 3.88 -1.13 -4.11
N GLY A 25 3.41 -1.96 -5.03
CA GLY A 25 3.07 -1.55 -6.39
C GLY A 25 1.92 -0.55 -6.45
N THR A 26 0.88 -0.75 -5.64
CA THR A 26 -0.23 0.20 -5.50
C THR A 26 0.23 1.53 -4.92
N ALA A 27 1.10 1.52 -3.90
CA ALA A 27 1.68 2.75 -3.38
C ALA A 27 2.57 3.47 -4.40
N PHE A 28 3.38 2.72 -5.15
CA PHE A 28 4.17 3.30 -6.23
C PHE A 28 3.29 3.96 -7.29
N MET A 29 2.24 3.27 -7.74
CA MET A 29 1.26 3.85 -8.67
C MET A 29 0.56 5.07 -8.05
N GLY A 30 0.24 5.03 -6.76
CA GLY A 30 -0.30 6.17 -6.03
C GLY A 30 0.61 7.40 -6.07
N ASN A 31 1.92 7.22 -6.03
CA ASN A 31 2.89 8.32 -6.19
C ASN A 31 2.96 8.82 -7.64
N VAL A 32 2.99 7.89 -8.60
CA VAL A 32 3.02 8.19 -10.04
C VAL A 32 1.78 8.98 -10.47
N PHE A 33 0.59 8.63 -9.99
CA PHE A 33 -0.66 9.33 -10.36
C PHE A 33 -1.00 10.49 -9.44
N GLY A 34 -0.70 10.39 -8.14
CA GLY A 34 -1.11 11.37 -7.14
C GLY A 34 -0.16 12.57 -7.01
N SER A 35 1.03 12.51 -7.61
CA SER A 35 2.11 13.51 -7.53
C SER A 35 2.57 13.90 -6.11
N ALA A 36 1.92 13.40 -5.07
CA ALA A 36 2.17 13.70 -3.67
C ALA A 36 2.26 12.40 -2.85
N MET A 37 3.32 12.30 -2.05
CA MET A 37 3.60 11.16 -1.17
C MET A 37 2.44 10.86 -0.20
N TYR A 38 1.78 11.91 0.29
CA TYR A 38 0.65 11.81 1.22
C TYR A 38 -0.54 11.05 0.62
N VAL A 39 -0.81 11.27 -0.66
CA VAL A 39 -1.92 10.60 -1.37
C VAL A 39 -1.66 9.10 -1.42
N SER A 40 -0.45 8.70 -1.79
CA SER A 40 -0.06 7.28 -1.81
C SER A 40 -0.14 6.63 -0.42
N LEU A 41 0.39 7.29 0.61
CA LEU A 41 0.43 6.77 1.97
C LEU A 41 -0.94 6.62 2.63
N ILE A 42 -1.93 7.44 2.27
CA ILE A 42 -3.29 7.31 2.81
C ILE A 42 -4.17 6.41 1.97
N LEU A 43 -4.05 6.51 0.65
CA LEU A 43 -4.90 5.76 -0.26
C LEU A 43 -4.55 4.27 -0.24
N THR A 44 -3.25 3.92 -0.21
CA THR A 44 -2.82 2.52 -0.29
C THR A 44 -3.32 1.68 0.90
N PRO A 45 -3.18 2.11 2.16
CA PRO A 45 -3.73 1.36 3.29
C PRO A 45 -5.26 1.25 3.22
N LYS A 46 -5.97 2.28 2.76
CA LYS A 46 -7.44 2.23 2.61
C LYS A 46 -7.87 1.18 1.58
N ILE A 47 -7.18 1.09 0.45
CA ILE A 47 -7.47 0.12 -0.61
C ILE A 47 -7.07 -1.30 -0.18
N CYS A 48 -5.90 -1.45 0.44
CA CYS A 48 -5.34 -2.75 0.77
C CYS A 48 -5.83 -3.32 2.11
N ALA A 49 -6.43 -2.51 3.01
CA ALA A 49 -6.93 -2.96 4.32
C ALA A 49 -7.90 -4.15 4.19
N LYS A 50 -8.91 -4.04 3.30
CA LYS A 50 -9.89 -5.13 3.09
C LYS A 50 -9.21 -6.45 2.65
N ASN A 51 -8.10 -6.36 1.90
CA ASN A 51 -7.34 -7.53 1.47
C ASN A 51 -6.50 -8.17 2.59
N TYR A 52 -5.90 -7.36 3.47
CA TYR A 52 -5.14 -7.86 4.63
C TYR A 52 -6.07 -8.47 5.68
N ASP A 53 -7.22 -7.84 5.93
CA ASP A 53 -8.23 -8.33 6.88
C ASP A 53 -8.82 -9.68 6.40
N ARG A 54 -9.12 -9.81 5.10
CA ARG A 54 -9.59 -11.07 4.48
C ARG A 54 -8.59 -12.22 4.57
N LEU A 55 -7.30 -11.92 4.48
CA LEU A 55 -6.22 -12.92 4.47
C LEU A 55 -5.67 -13.22 5.88
N GLY A 56 -6.14 -12.54 6.92
CA GLY A 56 -5.67 -12.74 8.30
C GLY A 56 -4.25 -12.23 8.54
N TYR A 57 -3.89 -11.06 8.00
CA TYR A 57 -2.60 -10.42 8.26
C TYR A 57 -2.75 -9.14 9.09
N GLN A 58 -1.83 -8.89 10.02
CA GLN A 58 -1.86 -7.68 10.84
C GLN A 58 -1.68 -6.41 10.01
N ARG A 59 -2.40 -5.34 10.39
CA ARG A 59 -2.25 -4.00 9.79
C ARG A 59 -0.85 -3.39 9.96
N LYS A 60 -0.03 -3.91 10.89
CA LYS A 60 1.39 -3.55 11.01
C LYS A 60 2.16 -3.85 9.72
N ASN A 61 1.89 -4.99 9.08
CA ASN A 61 2.54 -5.38 7.83
C ASN A 61 2.07 -4.46 6.68
N LEU A 62 0.78 -4.12 6.66
CA LEU A 62 0.20 -3.17 5.71
C LEU A 62 0.87 -1.80 5.81
N SER A 63 0.99 -1.25 7.02
CA SER A 63 1.64 0.05 7.25
C SER A 63 3.09 0.03 6.77
N ARG A 64 3.84 -1.00 7.13
CA ARG A 64 5.23 -1.18 6.71
C ARG A 64 5.35 -1.21 5.18
N ASN A 65 4.53 -2.02 4.51
CA ASN A 65 4.59 -2.15 3.05
C ASN A 65 4.13 -0.88 2.33
N ALA A 66 3.14 -0.18 2.87
CA ALA A 66 2.71 1.11 2.35
C ALA A 66 3.80 2.19 2.49
N GLU A 67 4.55 2.18 3.60
CA GLU A 67 5.68 3.09 3.81
C GLU A 67 6.83 2.80 2.83
N PHE A 68 7.19 1.54 2.64
CA PHE A 68 8.20 1.16 1.66
C PHE A 68 7.78 1.52 0.22
N GLY A 69 6.52 1.33 -0.13
CA GLY A 69 6.02 1.66 -1.46
C GLY A 69 5.72 3.14 -1.68
N GLY A 70 5.41 3.90 -0.63
CA GLY A 70 5.04 5.32 -0.70
C GLY A 70 6.22 6.26 -0.45
N THR A 71 6.94 6.06 0.64
CA THR A 71 8.03 6.97 1.04
C THR A 71 9.23 6.82 0.11
N LEU A 72 9.72 5.58 -0.08
CA LEU A 72 10.95 5.34 -0.83
C LEU A 72 10.83 5.59 -2.33
N THR A 73 9.61 5.46 -2.87
CA THR A 73 9.39 5.62 -4.31
C THR A 73 8.98 7.04 -4.71
N SER A 74 8.63 7.90 -3.76
CA SER A 74 8.19 9.28 -4.04
C SER A 74 9.27 10.07 -4.78
N GLY A 75 10.53 10.01 -4.33
CA GLY A 75 11.66 10.66 -5.00
C GLY A 75 12.02 10.08 -6.38
N MET A 76 11.46 8.93 -6.78
CA MET A 76 11.70 8.35 -8.11
C MET A 76 10.81 8.97 -9.19
N VAL A 77 9.75 9.68 -8.79
CA VAL A 77 8.74 10.24 -9.70
C VAL A 77 9.14 11.68 -10.04
N PRO A 78 9.54 11.99 -11.30
CA PRO A 78 10.09 13.30 -11.68
C PRO A 78 9.13 14.47 -11.45
N TRP A 79 7.83 14.21 -11.55
CA TRP A 79 6.77 15.20 -11.40
C TRP A 79 6.16 15.23 -9.99
N SER A 80 6.75 14.50 -9.04
CA SER A 80 6.36 14.62 -7.62
C SER A 80 7.11 15.74 -6.93
N ASP A 81 6.55 16.29 -5.85
CA ASP A 81 7.18 17.34 -5.06
C ASP A 81 8.59 16.93 -4.59
N ASN A 82 8.74 15.70 -4.09
CA ASN A 82 10.02 15.14 -3.64
C ASN A 82 11.01 14.98 -4.79
N GLY A 83 10.53 14.58 -5.97
CA GLY A 83 11.35 14.39 -7.17
C GLY A 83 11.92 15.71 -7.70
N ILE A 84 11.08 16.75 -7.76
CA ILE A 84 11.44 18.10 -8.17
C ILE A 84 12.41 18.71 -7.15
N TYR A 85 12.12 18.56 -5.86
CA TYR A 85 12.99 19.03 -4.78
C TYR A 85 14.41 18.46 -4.92
N MET A 86 14.55 17.13 -5.05
CA MET A 86 15.87 16.51 -5.22
C MET A 86 16.57 16.94 -6.51
N ALA A 87 15.82 17.07 -7.62
CA ALA A 87 16.39 17.54 -8.89
C ALA A 87 16.93 18.97 -8.78
N SER A 88 16.21 19.86 -8.07
CA SER A 88 16.62 21.25 -7.87
C SER A 88 17.84 21.41 -6.97
N ILE A 89 17.96 20.61 -5.90
CA ILE A 89 19.11 20.64 -4.99
C ILE A 89 20.36 20.06 -5.66
N LEU A 90 20.22 18.94 -6.37
CA LEU A 90 21.35 18.26 -7.02
C LEU A 90 21.72 18.87 -8.37
N GLY A 91 20.85 19.70 -8.96
CA GLY A 91 21.05 20.28 -10.29
C GLY A 91 21.03 19.25 -11.44
N VAL A 92 20.51 18.05 -11.20
CA VAL A 92 20.44 16.96 -12.17
C VAL A 92 19.00 16.45 -12.32
N ALA A 93 18.66 15.97 -13.51
CA ALA A 93 17.33 15.41 -13.77
C ALA A 93 17.05 14.18 -12.89
N THR A 94 15.77 13.95 -12.56
CA THR A 94 15.33 12.83 -11.72
C THR A 94 15.80 11.47 -12.18
N LEU A 95 15.79 11.22 -13.49
CA LEU A 95 16.28 9.98 -14.08
C LEU A 95 17.80 9.78 -13.90
N SER A 96 18.57 10.86 -13.73
CA SER A 96 20.02 10.77 -13.52
C SER A 96 20.38 10.40 -12.08
N TYR A 97 19.63 10.90 -11.07
CA TYR A 97 19.87 10.50 -9.68
C TYR A 97 19.08 9.25 -9.26
N ALA A 98 18.02 8.88 -9.98
CA ALA A 98 17.23 7.67 -9.72
C ALA A 98 18.07 6.41 -9.50
N PRO A 99 19.07 6.04 -10.34
CA PRO A 99 19.89 4.86 -10.11
C PRO A 99 20.79 4.95 -8.86
N PHE A 100 21.07 6.15 -8.36
CA PHE A 100 21.83 6.37 -7.13
C PHE A 100 20.99 6.15 -5.86
N MET A 101 19.66 6.02 -5.97
CA MET A 101 18.78 5.61 -4.86
C MET A 101 18.84 4.09 -4.59
N TRP A 102 20.05 3.52 -4.64
CA TRP A 102 20.29 2.08 -4.47
C TRP A 102 19.76 1.54 -3.14
N LEU A 103 19.84 2.33 -2.06
CA LEU A 103 19.31 1.96 -0.75
C LEU A 103 17.79 1.75 -0.80
N SER A 104 17.06 2.64 -1.49
CA SER A 104 15.61 2.51 -1.67
C SER A 104 15.25 1.23 -2.41
N PHE A 105 15.97 0.90 -3.49
CA PHE A 105 15.79 -0.34 -4.22
C PHE A 105 16.09 -1.57 -3.37
N VAL A 106 17.18 -1.56 -2.60
CA VAL A 106 17.55 -2.65 -1.69
C VAL A 106 16.48 -2.84 -0.62
N CYS A 107 15.97 -1.77 0.00
CA CYS A 107 14.91 -1.86 1.00
C CYS A 107 13.62 -2.47 0.44
N ILE A 108 13.20 -2.06 -0.76
CA ILE A 108 12.03 -2.64 -1.44
C ILE A 108 12.28 -4.12 -1.74
N LEU A 109 13.46 -4.47 -2.26
CA LEU A 109 13.82 -5.83 -2.62
C LEU A 109 13.89 -6.75 -1.40
N VAL A 110 14.52 -6.31 -0.31
CA VAL A 110 14.57 -7.03 0.98
C VAL A 110 13.17 -7.20 1.56
N THR A 111 12.31 -6.18 1.49
CA THR A 111 10.92 -6.27 1.99
C THR A 111 10.12 -7.31 1.21
N ILE A 112 10.29 -7.36 -0.11
CA ILE A 112 9.65 -8.36 -0.96
C ILE A 112 10.17 -9.76 -0.60
N ILE A 113 11.49 -9.96 -0.54
CA ILE A 113 12.11 -11.26 -0.22
C ILE A 113 11.67 -11.74 1.17
N THR A 114 11.73 -10.89 2.19
CA THR A 114 11.32 -11.23 3.55
C THR A 114 9.82 -11.53 3.67
N SER A 115 8.98 -10.89 2.85
CA SER A 115 7.55 -11.21 2.75
C SER A 115 7.30 -12.58 2.08
N TYR A 116 8.13 -12.96 1.09
CA TYR A 116 8.08 -14.29 0.48
C TYR A 116 8.60 -15.39 1.43
N CYS A 117 9.67 -15.12 2.19
CA CYS A 117 10.20 -16.06 3.19
C CYS A 117 9.34 -16.19 4.46
N GLY A 118 8.35 -15.30 4.66
CA GLY A 118 7.44 -15.35 5.81
C GLY A 118 8.08 -14.95 7.14
N TRP A 119 9.28 -14.36 7.14
CA TRP A 119 10.03 -14.03 8.37
C TRP A 119 9.46 -12.84 9.16
N PHE A 120 8.78 -11.91 8.50
CA PHE A 120 8.21 -10.71 9.13
C PHE A 120 6.72 -10.53 8.82
N VAL A 121 6.00 -11.65 8.75
CA VAL A 121 4.58 -11.67 8.40
C VAL A 121 3.79 -12.04 9.64
N ASP A 122 3.43 -11.02 10.42
CA ASP A 122 2.54 -11.22 11.56
C ASP A 122 1.12 -11.55 11.08
N LYS A 123 0.68 -12.76 11.43
CA LYS A 123 -0.68 -13.22 11.17
C LYS A 123 -1.61 -12.75 12.28
N CYS A 124 -2.84 -12.46 11.93
CA CYS A 124 -3.93 -12.17 12.84
C CYS A 124 -5.05 -13.16 12.55
N GLU A 125 -5.89 -13.44 13.55
CA GLU A 125 -7.16 -14.11 13.27
C GLU A 125 -7.91 -13.28 12.22
N PRO A 126 -8.38 -13.89 11.12
CA PRO A 126 -9.06 -13.16 10.07
C PRO A 126 -10.28 -12.49 10.69
N THR A 127 -10.22 -11.17 10.84
CA THR A 127 -11.37 -10.35 11.22
C THR A 127 -12.37 -10.48 10.10
N GLN A 128 -13.29 -11.44 10.22
CA GLN A 128 -14.55 -11.40 9.48
C GLN A 128 -15.11 -10.01 9.67
N ALA A 129 -15.42 -9.36 8.54
CA ALA A 129 -15.97 -8.02 8.43
C ALA A 129 -16.64 -7.56 9.73
N MET A 130 -15.95 -6.72 10.51
CA MET A 130 -16.63 -5.87 11.49
C MET A 130 -17.52 -4.94 10.67
N ASN A 131 -18.76 -5.40 10.47
CA ASN A 131 -19.98 -4.64 10.29
C ASN A 131 -19.80 -3.27 9.62
N GLU A 132 -19.74 -3.26 8.29
CA GLU A 132 -20.20 -2.12 7.49
C GLU A 132 -21.72 -1.84 7.74
N GLN A 133 -22.41 -2.69 8.53
CA GLN A 133 -23.77 -2.49 9.05
C GLN A 133 -23.84 -1.80 10.43
N GLU A 134 -22.78 -1.75 11.25
CA GLU A 134 -22.84 -1.10 12.58
C GLU A 134 -22.67 0.42 12.48
N VAL A 135 -21.85 0.90 11.54
CA VAL A 135 -21.64 2.35 11.35
C VAL A 135 -22.92 3.03 10.85
N THR A 136 -23.69 2.36 9.97
CA THR A 136 -24.99 2.89 9.51
C THR A 136 -26.06 2.81 10.60
N ALA A 137 -26.00 1.83 11.51
CA ALA A 137 -26.91 1.73 12.64
C ALA A 137 -26.66 2.83 13.70
N GLU A 138 -25.39 3.15 14.00
CA GLU A 138 -25.04 4.26 14.90
C GLU A 138 -25.41 5.64 14.32
N GLU A 139 -25.24 5.87 13.02
CA GLU A 139 -25.66 7.13 12.39
C GLU A 139 -27.19 7.31 12.37
N ILE A 140 -27.96 6.23 12.17
CA ILE A 140 -29.43 6.27 12.24
C ILE A 140 -29.92 6.47 13.68
N GLN A 141 -29.23 5.90 14.67
CA GLN A 141 -29.62 6.03 16.08
C GLN A 141 -29.24 7.38 16.71
N LYS A 142 -28.33 8.14 16.09
CA LYS A 142 -27.86 9.45 16.58
C LYS A 142 -28.52 10.66 15.89
N ALA A 143 -29.42 10.45 14.92
CA ALA A 143 -30.28 11.52 14.44
C ALA A 143 -31.28 11.89 15.54
N PRO A 144 -31.22 13.11 16.12
CA PRO A 144 -32.26 13.53 17.04
C PRO A 144 -33.60 13.57 16.29
N ALA A 145 -34.57 12.82 16.79
CA ALA A 145 -35.97 13.08 16.55
C ALA A 145 -36.31 14.44 17.15
N SER A 146 -36.02 15.54 16.44
CA SER A 146 -36.59 16.85 16.71
C SER A 146 -37.73 17.07 15.72
N ALA A 147 -38.94 16.81 16.22
CA ALA A 147 -40.17 17.45 15.77
C ALA A 147 -40.09 18.98 15.91
#